data_AF-A0A523SRP8-F1
#
_entry.id   AF-A0A523SRP8-F1
#
_cell.length_a   1.000
_cell.length_b   1.000
_cell.length_c   1.000
_cell.angle_alpha   90.00
_cell.angle_beta   90.00
_cell.angle_gamma   90.00
#
_symmetry.space_group_name_H-M   'P 1'
#
loop_
_entity.id
_entity.type
_entity.pdbx_description
1 polymer ?
#
loop_
_entity_poly.entity_id
_entity_poly.type
_entity_poly.pdbx_seq_one_letter_code
_entity_poly.pdbx_strand_id
1 'polypeptide(L)'
;MTQKKTTPKLYEEYMRDNVQEYRHREVLAYLTINMGIVFLVGGLLISVTLAENLSWLLIFPYEPNSYTTSFIGTILCVFGFVLISGGFILAFHYDREKMWFSKKLKESNVVVEELLRKGKKNY
;
A
#
# COMPACT_ATOMS: atom_id res chain seq x y z
N MET A 1 40.09 -23.00 15.15
CA MET A 1 39.67 -23.18 13.74
C MET A 1 38.21 -23.59 13.71
N THR A 2 37.27 -22.68 13.46
CA THR A 2 35.89 -23.08 13.16
C THR A 2 35.31 -22.12 12.13
N GLN A 3 35.40 -22.54 10.88
CA GLN A 3 35.06 -21.83 9.67
C GLN A 3 33.54 -21.60 9.56
N LYS A 4 33.12 -20.33 9.64
CA LYS A 4 32.42 -19.61 8.56
C LYS A 4 31.53 -20.47 7.64
N LYS A 5 30.45 -21.07 8.16
CA LYS A 5 29.46 -21.82 7.35
C LYS A 5 27.99 -21.43 7.58
N THR A 6 27.72 -20.40 8.39
CA THR A 6 26.36 -19.99 8.82
C THR A 6 25.80 -18.76 8.10
N THR A 7 26.60 -18.03 7.33
CA THR A 7 26.16 -16.78 6.69
C THR A 7 25.10 -16.90 5.59
N PRO A 8 25.07 -17.92 4.71
CA PRO A 8 24.08 -17.94 3.62
C PRO A 8 22.67 -18.29 4.09
N LYS A 9 22.51 -19.22 5.05
CA LYS A 9 21.20 -19.58 5.59
C LYS A 9 20.56 -18.45 6.40
N LEU A 10 21.35 -17.76 7.22
CA LEU A 10 20.87 -16.62 7.99
C LEU A 10 20.45 -15.45 7.08
N TYR A 11 21.15 -15.25 5.97
CA TYR A 11 20.78 -14.26 4.96
C TYR A 11 19.48 -14.64 4.25
N GLU A 12 19.30 -15.90 3.85
CA GLU A 12 18.03 -16.35 3.25
C GLU A 12 16.84 -16.22 4.20
N GLU A 13 17.03 -16.51 5.50
CA GLU A 13 15.99 -16.42 6.51
C GLU A 13 15.61 -14.96 6.77
N TYR A 14 16.61 -14.07 6.92
CA TYR A 14 16.40 -12.62 6.97
C TYR A 14 15.66 -12.10 5.73
N MET A 15 16.05 -12.57 4.54
CA MET A 15 15.40 -12.18 3.28
C MET A 15 13.96 -12.68 3.21
N ARG A 16 13.72 -13.91 3.67
CA ARG A 16 12.38 -14.51 3.69
C ARG A 16 11.44 -13.75 4.63
N ASP A 17 11.90 -13.40 5.83
CA ASP A 17 11.09 -12.68 6.81
C ASP A 17 10.76 -11.25 6.33
N ASN A 18 11.76 -10.54 5.80
CA ASN A 18 11.52 -9.20 5.25
C ASN A 18 10.56 -9.22 4.06
N VAL A 19 10.67 -10.20 3.15
CA VAL A 19 9.75 -10.33 1.98
C VAL A 19 8.31 -10.56 2.44
N GLN A 20 8.10 -11.34 3.50
CA GLN A 20 6.76 -11.55 4.04
C GLN A 20 6.17 -10.25 4.61
N GLU A 21 6.98 -9.46 5.31
CA GLU A 21 6.54 -8.20 5.91
C GLU A 21 6.25 -7.12 4.85
N TYR A 22 7.05 -7.04 3.78
CA TYR A 22 6.79 -6.14 2.65
C TYR A 22 5.47 -6.48 1.95
N ARG A 23 5.20 -7.76 1.70
CA ARG A 23 3.96 -8.18 1.07
C ARG A 23 2.74 -7.85 1.94
N HIS A 24 2.87 -7.96 3.26
CA HIS A 24 1.78 -7.61 4.17
C HIS A 24 1.42 -6.12 4.07
N ARG A 25 2.44 -5.25 4.07
CA ARG A 25 2.28 -3.79 3.91
C ARG A 25 1.63 -3.42 2.56
N GLU A 26 2.07 -4.07 1.48
CA GLU A 26 1.51 -3.87 0.14
C GLU A 26 0.02 -4.27 0.09
N VAL A 27 -0.34 -5.43 0.65
CA VAL A 27 -1.75 -5.87 0.76
C VAL A 27 -2.59 -4.91 1.60
N LEU A 28 -2.04 -4.35 2.67
CA LEU A 28 -2.74 -3.39 3.53
C LEU A 28 -3.10 -2.09 2.78
N ALA A 29 -2.16 -1.57 1.98
CA ALA A 29 -2.42 -0.39 1.13
C ALA A 29 -3.48 -0.68 0.07
N TYR A 30 -3.38 -1.82 -0.63
CA TYR A 30 -4.39 -2.25 -1.59
C TYR A 30 -5.76 -2.40 -0.95
N LEU A 31 -5.85 -3.00 0.24
CA LEU A 31 -7.11 -3.18 0.95
C LEU A 31 -7.73 -1.83 1.36
N THR A 32 -6.91 -0.89 1.83
CA THR A 32 -7.35 0.45 2.23
C THR A 32 -7.93 1.23 1.04
N ILE A 33 -7.26 1.16 -0.12
CA ILE A 33 -7.76 1.80 -1.35
C ILE A 33 -9.08 1.17 -1.80
N ASN A 34 -9.17 -0.16 -1.81
CA ASN A 34 -10.40 -0.88 -2.19
C ASN A 34 -11.57 -0.50 -1.26
N MET A 35 -11.32 -0.44 0.04
CA MET A 35 -12.32 -0.02 1.03
C MET A 35 -12.80 1.41 0.76
N GLY A 36 -11.87 2.33 0.45
CA GLY A 36 -12.20 3.70 0.07
C GLY A 36 -13.07 3.80 -1.19
N ILE A 37 -12.79 2.99 -2.22
CA ILE A 37 -13.60 2.93 -3.44
C ILE A 37 -15.03 2.44 -3.13
N VAL A 38 -15.17 1.39 -2.32
CA VAL A 38 -16.49 0.86 -1.92
C VAL A 38 -17.31 1.92 -1.17
N PHE A 39 -16.70 2.65 -0.25
CA PHE A 39 -17.39 3.74 0.46
C PHE A 39 -17.77 4.91 -0.45
N LEU A 40 -16.90 5.27 -1.40
CA LEU A 40 -17.16 6.35 -2.35
C LEU A 40 -18.29 5.99 -3.32
N VAL A 41 -18.24 4.80 -3.92
CA VAL A 41 -19.30 4.30 -4.83
C VAL A 41 -20.61 4.08 -4.07
N GLY A 42 -20.55 3.51 -2.87
CA GLY A 42 -21.72 3.32 -2.01
C GLY A 42 -22.38 4.65 -1.60
N GLY A 43 -21.56 5.64 -1.22
CA GLY A 43 -22.04 6.98 -0.90
C GLY A 43 -22.71 7.66 -2.08
N LEU A 44 -22.10 7.57 -3.27
CA LEU A 44 -22.67 8.10 -4.51
C LEU A 44 -24.00 7.42 -4.87
N LEU A 45 -24.08 6.09 -4.75
CA LEU A 45 -25.30 5.34 -5.04
C LEU A 45 -26.45 5.78 -4.12
N ILE A 46 -26.18 5.91 -2.81
CA ILE A 46 -27.17 6.39 -1.84
C ILE A 46 -27.62 7.80 -2.22
N SER A 47 -26.67 8.70 -2.49
CA SER A 47 -27.00 10.08 -2.83
C SER A 47 -27.74 10.21 -4.17
N VAL A 48 -27.46 9.39 -5.18
CA VAL A 48 -28.15 9.45 -6.48
C VAL A 48 -29.54 8.82 -6.42
N THR A 49 -29.72 7.75 -5.64
CA THR A 49 -31.00 7.04 -5.57
C THR A 49 -32.02 7.69 -4.66
N LEU A 50 -31.57 8.38 -3.60
CA LEU A 50 -32.47 9.01 -2.62
C LEU A 50 -32.69 10.50 -2.81
N ALA A 51 -31.87 11.17 -3.61
CA ALA A 51 -32.01 12.60 -3.78
C ALA A 51 -33.04 12.95 -4.86
N GLU A 52 -34.00 13.78 -4.48
CA GLU A 52 -35.01 14.38 -5.35
C GLU A 52 -34.49 15.67 -6.01
N ASN A 53 -33.55 16.38 -5.36
CA ASN A 53 -32.93 17.60 -5.89
C ASN A 53 -31.40 17.59 -5.73
N LEU A 54 -30.72 16.98 -6.72
CA LEU A 54 -29.27 16.82 -6.72
C LEU A 54 -28.55 18.14 -7.05
N SER A 55 -28.02 18.84 -6.05
CA SER A 55 -27.07 19.93 -6.27
C SER A 55 -25.64 19.39 -6.20
N TRP A 56 -24.77 19.82 -7.12
CA TRP A 56 -23.40 19.31 -7.21
C TRP A 56 -22.42 20.30 -6.59
N LEU A 57 -21.65 19.86 -5.58
CA LEU A 57 -20.49 20.59 -5.08
C LEU A 57 -19.20 19.90 -5.56
N LEU A 58 -18.68 20.38 -6.69
CA LEU A 58 -17.48 19.90 -7.42
C LEU A 58 -17.55 18.45 -7.93
N ILE A 59 -17.84 17.48 -7.07
CA ILE A 59 -17.99 16.02 -7.32
C ILE A 59 -18.98 15.39 -6.31
N PHE A 60 -19.34 16.10 -5.23
CA PHE A 60 -20.19 15.58 -4.17
C PHE A 60 -21.65 15.98 -4.39
N PRO A 61 -22.59 15.02 -4.46
CA PRO A 61 -24.02 15.32 -4.45
C PRO A 61 -24.41 15.84 -3.06
N TYR A 62 -24.96 17.05 -3.02
CA TYR A 62 -25.46 17.72 -1.83
C TYR A 62 -26.92 18.08 -2.02
N GLU A 63 -27.76 17.69 -1.08
CA GLU A 63 -29.16 18.13 -1.03
C GLU A 63 -29.32 19.23 0.01
N PRO A 64 -29.82 20.42 -0.38
CA PRO A 64 -30.11 21.48 0.58
C PRO A 64 -31.36 21.18 1.43
N ASN A 65 -32.26 20.30 0.97
CA ASN A 65 -33.43 19.86 1.73
C ASN A 65 -33.06 18.73 2.68
N SER A 66 -33.26 18.97 3.98
CA SER A 66 -32.69 18.22 5.10
C SER A 66 -33.33 16.85 5.37
N TYR A 67 -33.25 15.91 4.43
CA TYR A 67 -33.52 14.50 4.72
C TYR A 67 -32.26 13.82 5.29
N THR A 68 -32.40 13.14 6.44
CA THR A 68 -31.30 12.49 7.18
C THR A 68 -30.48 11.51 6.33
N THR A 69 -31.12 10.91 5.32
CA THR A 69 -30.53 9.95 4.39
C THR A 69 -29.51 10.58 3.44
N SER A 70 -29.71 11.81 3.00
CA SER A 70 -28.78 12.51 2.09
C SER A 70 -27.51 12.96 2.80
N PHE A 71 -27.59 13.20 4.11
CA PHE A 71 -26.41 13.47 4.94
C PHE A 71 -25.50 12.24 5.07
N ILE A 72 -26.09 11.04 5.17
CA ILE A 72 -25.35 9.77 5.22
C ILE A 72 -24.57 9.55 3.93
N GLY A 73 -25.18 9.73 2.76
CA GLY A 73 -24.49 9.58 1.47
C GLY A 73 -23.31 10.56 1.33
N THR A 74 -23.49 11.80 1.79
CA THR A 74 -22.43 12.82 1.78
C THR A 74 -21.26 12.44 2.70
N ILE A 75 -21.54 12.02 3.93
CA ILE A 75 -20.51 11.55 4.88
C ILE A 75 -19.76 10.37 4.29
N LEU A 76 -20.47 9.39 3.72
CA LEU A 76 -19.85 8.21 3.14
C LEU A 76 -18.90 8.57 1.97
N CYS A 77 -19.31 9.52 1.13
CA CYS A 77 -18.45 10.03 0.06
C CYS A 77 -17.18 10.71 0.60
N VAL A 78 -17.31 11.55 1.64
CA VAL A 78 -16.16 12.22 2.27
C VAL A 78 -15.21 11.20 2.90
N PHE A 79 -15.74 10.21 3.62
CA PHE A 79 -14.93 9.12 4.18
C PHE A 79 -14.23 8.30 3.08
N GLY A 80 -14.94 7.98 2.00
CA GLY A 80 -14.36 7.30 0.84
C GLY A 80 -13.18 8.09 0.24
N PHE A 81 -13.33 9.41 0.10
CA PHE A 81 -12.27 10.28 -0.41
C PHE A 81 -11.04 10.35 0.52
N VAL A 82 -11.26 10.46 1.83
CA VAL A 82 -10.18 10.44 2.83
C VAL A 82 -9.45 9.09 2.81
N LEU A 83 -10.17 7.98 2.68
CA LEU A 83 -9.57 6.64 2.62
C LEU A 83 -8.76 6.42 1.33
N ILE A 84 -9.25 6.89 0.19
CA ILE A 84 -8.51 6.79 -1.09
C ILE A 84 -7.23 7.63 -1.03
N SER A 85 -7.32 8.88 -0.55
CA SER A 85 -6.14 9.73 -0.42
C SER A 85 -5.12 9.18 0.58
N GLY A 86 -5.58 8.68 1.73
CA GLY A 86 -4.74 7.99 2.71
C GLY A 86 -4.09 6.73 2.15
N GLY A 87 -4.85 5.91 1.41
CA GLY A 87 -4.36 4.73 0.72
C GLY A 87 -3.31 5.05 -0.35
N PHE A 88 -3.48 6.14 -1.09
CA PHE A 88 -2.52 6.61 -2.09
C PHE A 88 -1.20 7.06 -1.45
N ILE A 89 -1.27 7.79 -0.33
CA ILE A 89 -0.09 8.17 0.44
C ILE A 89 0.65 6.93 0.94
N LEU A 90 -0.08 5.93 1.47
CA LEU A 90 0.48 4.67 1.93
C LEU A 90 1.19 3.92 0.80
N ALA A 91 0.55 3.82 -0.37
CA ALA A 91 1.11 3.17 -1.54
C ALA A 91 2.43 3.84 -1.96
N PHE A 92 2.47 5.17 -2.01
CA PHE A 92 3.68 5.92 -2.34
C PHE A 92 4.80 5.73 -1.31
N HIS A 93 4.43 5.66 -0.03
CA HIS A 93 5.39 5.39 1.05
C HIS A 93 6.01 3.99 0.91
N TYR A 94 5.19 2.99 0.64
CA TYR A 94 5.67 1.62 0.45
C TYR A 94 6.49 1.43 -0.82
N ASP A 95 6.14 2.10 -1.93
CA ASP A 95 6.94 2.07 -3.16
C ASP A 95 8.34 2.63 -2.94
N ARG A 96 8.48 3.70 -2.13
CA ARG A 96 9.79 4.24 -1.77
C ARG A 96 10.63 3.29 -0.91
N GLU A 97 10.02 2.63 0.06
CA GLU A 97 10.71 1.61 0.87
C GLU A 97 11.16 0.43 -0.01
N LYS A 98 10.30 -0.04 -0.93
CA LYS A 98 10.59 -1.13 -1.88
C LYS A 98 11.76 -0.78 -2.80
N MET A 99 11.82 0.46 -3.30
CA MET A 99 12.89 0.93 -4.18
C MET A 99 14.25 1.00 -3.46
N TRP A 100 14.26 1.47 -2.21
CA TRP A 100 15.45 1.52 -1.38
C TRP A 100 15.94 0.11 -1.00
N PHE A 101 15.02 -0.77 -0.60
CA PHE A 101 15.36 -2.14 -0.23
C PHE A 101 15.92 -2.91 -1.42
N SER A 102 15.27 -2.85 -2.58
CA SER A 102 15.73 -3.52 -3.81
C SER A 102 17.12 -3.05 -4.27
N LYS A 103 17.43 -1.75 -4.10
CA LYS A 103 18.78 -1.22 -4.34
C LYS A 103 19.82 -1.85 -3.40
N LYS A 104 19.48 -1.99 -2.12
CA LYS A 104 20.34 -2.60 -1.10
C LYS A 104 20.55 -4.09 -1.34
N LEU A 105 19.51 -4.79 -1.85
CA LEU A 105 19.61 -6.19 -2.27
C LEU A 105 20.55 -6.37 -3.45
N LYS A 106 20.48 -5.47 -4.44
CA LYS A 106 21.35 -5.53 -5.62
C LYS A 106 22.81 -5.30 -5.25
N GLU A 107 23.11 -4.35 -4.37
CA GLU A 107 24.46 -4.15 -3.84
C GLU A 107 24.96 -5.36 -3.06
N SER A 108 24.13 -5.92 -2.17
CA SER A 108 24.52 -7.07 -1.34
C SER A 108 24.79 -8.31 -2.18
N ASN A 109 23.99 -8.57 -3.21
CA ASN A 109 24.18 -9.73 -4.08
C ASN A 109 25.47 -9.61 -4.90
N VAL A 110 25.77 -8.43 -5.45
CA VAL A 110 27.03 -8.17 -6.17
C VAL A 110 28.24 -8.33 -5.23
N VAL A 111 28.15 -7.85 -3.99
CA VAL A 111 29.21 -8.01 -2.99
C VAL A 111 29.41 -9.48 -2.63
N VAL A 112 28.34 -10.25 -2.44
CA VAL A 112 28.42 -11.70 -2.15
C VAL A 112 29.04 -12.46 -3.34
N GLU A 113 28.64 -12.14 -4.56
CA GLU A 113 29.17 -12.76 -5.77
C GLU A 113 30.65 -12.42 -5.99
N GLU A 114 31.07 -11.19 -5.68
CA GLU A 114 32.46 -10.77 -5.75
C GLU A 114 33.33 -11.45 -4.67
N LEU A 115 32.80 -11.66 -3.47
CA LEU A 115 33.46 -12.42 -2.41
C LEU A 115 33.61 -13.90 -2.78
N LEU A 116 32.60 -14.51 -3.39
CA LEU A 116 32.69 -15.89 -3.90
C LEU A 116 33.72 -16.00 -5.04
N ARG A 117 33.77 -15.02 -5.94
CA ARG A 117 34.75 -14.96 -7.04
C ARG A 117 36.18 -14.78 -6.55
N LYS A 118 36.42 -13.91 -5.56
CA LYS A 118 37.74 -13.73 -4.93
C LYS A 118 38.16 -14.96 -4.13
N GLY A 119 37.23 -15.62 -3.42
CA GLY A 119 37.50 -16.86 -2.69
C GLY A 119 37.92 -18.02 -3.61
N LYS A 120 37.35 -18.10 -4.83
CA LYS A 120 37.67 -19.13 -5.83
C LYS A 120 39.01 -18.92 -6.54
N LYS A 121 39.62 -17.72 -6.45
CA LYS A 121 40.88 -17.37 -7.14
C LYS A 121 42.13 -17.58 -6.27
N ASN A 122 41.94 -17.87 -4.98
CA ASN A 122 43.01 -18.10 -4.00
C ASN A 122 43.20 -19.60 -3.65
N TYR A 123 42.66 -20.49 -4.46
CA TYR A 123 42.91 -21.94 -4.48
C TYR A 123 43.31 -22.32 -5.92
#